data_AF-A0A3M6QV95-F1
#
_entry.id   AF-A0A3M6QV95-F1
#
_cell.length_a   1.000
_cell.length_b   1.000
_cell.length_c   1.000
_cell.angle_alpha   90.00
_cell.angle_beta   90.00
_cell.angle_gamma   90.00
#
_symmetry.space_group_name_H-M   'P 1'
#
loop_
_entity.id
_entity.type
_entity.pdbx_description
1 polymer ?
#
loop_
_entity_poly.entity_id
_entity_poly.type
_entity_poly.pdbx_seq_one_letter_code
_entity_poly.pdbx_strand_id
1 'polypeptide(L)'
;MRDHGAETDFDQQLIACINAMCQNDAMGQTLAFLRNDGKLHMRHINTLDLLGPGLDRYEMVLFDGGNSHGDRWKHVFFPAQRMHYFVYEDL
;
A
#
# COMPACT_ATOMS: atom_id res chain seq x y z
N MET A 1 -19.82 17.79 0.88
CA MET A 1 -20.19 16.58 1.63
C MET A 1 -18.96 15.67 1.55
N ARG A 2 -18.20 15.51 2.64
CA ARG A 2 -17.05 14.57 2.61
C ARG A 2 -17.63 13.17 2.59
N ASP A 3 -17.22 12.38 1.62
CA ASP A 3 -17.70 11.02 1.46
C ASP A 3 -17.00 10.14 2.51
N HIS A 4 -17.62 10.03 3.68
CA HIS A 4 -17.08 9.27 4.81
C HIS A 4 -16.88 7.78 4.48
N GLY A 5 -17.51 7.25 3.42
CA GLY A 5 -17.32 5.86 2.97
C GLY A 5 -15.97 5.61 2.31
N ALA A 6 -15.43 6.60 1.57
CA ALA A 6 -14.14 6.47 0.91
C ALA A 6 -12.97 6.48 1.92
N GLU A 7 -13.09 7.25 3.01
CA GLU A 7 -12.06 7.28 4.06
C GLU A 7 -11.98 5.92 4.79
N THR A 8 -13.13 5.30 5.08
CA THR A 8 -13.18 3.99 5.75
C THR A 8 -12.68 2.85 4.86
N ASP A 9 -12.96 2.90 3.55
CA ASP A 9 -12.49 1.89 2.61
C ASP A 9 -10.96 1.95 2.44
N PHE A 10 -10.38 3.15 2.31
CA PHE A 10 -8.93 3.32 2.25
C PHE A 10 -8.20 2.66 3.43
N ASP A 11 -8.61 2.96 4.67
CA ASP A 11 -7.96 2.42 5.85
C ASP A 11 -8.16 0.90 5.96
N GLN A 12 -9.35 0.40 5.65
CA GLN A 12 -9.64 -1.04 5.65
C GLN A 12 -8.75 -1.78 4.66
N GLN A 13 -8.62 -1.29 3.44
CA GLN A 13 -7.79 -1.91 2.42
C GLN A 13 -6.29 -1.82 2.75
N LEU A 14 -5.85 -0.71 3.34
CA LEU A 14 -4.47 -0.56 3.78
C LEU A 14 -4.12 -1.60 4.85
N ILE A 15 -4.99 -1.76 5.86
CA ILE A 15 -4.82 -2.76 6.91
C ILE A 15 -4.89 -4.18 6.33
N ALA A 16 -5.77 -4.45 5.36
CA ALA A 16 -5.82 -5.74 4.69
C ALA A 16 -4.50 -6.07 3.98
N CYS A 17 -3.91 -5.12 3.28
CA CYS A 17 -2.60 -5.29 2.64
C CYS A 17 -1.48 -5.52 3.65
N ILE A 18 -1.46 -4.76 4.75
CA ILE A 18 -0.48 -4.95 5.84
C ILE A 18 -0.59 -6.38 6.41
N ASN A 19 -1.81 -6.82 6.71
CA ASN A 19 -2.06 -8.16 7.23
C ASN A 19 -1.66 -9.26 6.24
N ALA A 20 -1.90 -9.05 4.94
CA ALA A 20 -1.52 -9.99 3.89
C ALA A 20 0.02 -10.12 3.78
N MET A 21 0.75 -9.00 3.79
CA MET A 21 2.22 -9.00 3.73
C MET A 21 2.89 -9.56 4.99
N CYS A 22 2.15 -9.68 6.09
CA CYS A 22 2.64 -10.26 7.34
C CYS A 22 2.33 -11.75 7.51
N GLN A 23 1.66 -12.39 6.54
CA GLN A 23 1.46 -13.85 6.56
C GLN A 23 2.79 -14.59 6.38
N ASN A 24 2.88 -15.81 6.92
CA ASN A 24 4.11 -16.61 6.89
C ASN A 24 4.53 -17.01 5.47
N ASP A 25 3.57 -17.15 4.58
CA ASP A 25 3.75 -17.51 3.18
C ASP A 25 3.77 -16.30 2.25
N ALA A 26 3.69 -15.08 2.80
CA ALA A 26 3.73 -13.85 2.04
C ALA A 26 5.05 -13.68 1.30
N MET A 27 4.96 -13.23 0.06
CA MET A 27 6.09 -12.88 -0.80
C MET A 27 5.92 -11.45 -1.31
N GLY A 28 7.05 -10.87 -1.74
CA GLY A 28 7.07 -9.55 -2.37
C GLY A 28 7.61 -8.45 -1.47
N GLN A 29 7.14 -7.22 -1.67
CA GLN A 29 7.70 -6.03 -1.06
C GLN A 29 6.72 -4.87 -0.97
N THR A 30 7.01 -3.94 -0.05
CA THR A 30 6.29 -2.68 0.08
C THR A 30 7.21 -1.53 -0.31
N LEU A 31 6.78 -0.72 -1.26
CA LEU A 31 7.52 0.42 -1.80
C LEU A 31 6.79 1.71 -1.45
N ALA A 32 7.51 2.68 -0.90
CA ALA A 32 7.01 4.01 -0.64
C ALA A 32 7.63 5.01 -1.62
N PHE A 33 6.79 5.90 -2.14
CA PHE A 33 7.20 6.98 -3.03
C PHE A 33 7.03 8.30 -2.31
N LEU A 34 8.06 9.13 -2.34
CA LEU A 34 8.08 10.43 -1.68
C LEU A 34 8.67 11.48 -2.61
N ARG A 35 8.09 12.68 -2.61
CA ARG A 35 8.58 13.78 -3.41
C ARG A 35 9.54 14.63 -2.59
N ASN A 36 10.76 14.79 -3.09
CA ASN A 36 11.73 15.72 -2.54
C ASN A 36 12.31 16.56 -3.69
N ASP A 37 12.38 17.88 -3.51
CA ASP A 37 12.91 18.81 -4.51
C ASP A 37 12.29 18.63 -5.91
N GLY A 38 10.97 18.40 -5.95
CA GLY A 38 10.19 18.16 -7.17
C GLY A 38 10.35 16.77 -7.80
N LYS A 39 11.28 15.95 -7.31
CA LYS A 39 11.56 14.61 -7.83
C LYS A 39 10.89 13.55 -6.99
N LEU A 40 10.40 12.50 -7.65
CA LEU A 40 9.82 11.34 -6.98
C LEU A 40 10.92 10.32 -6.68
N HIS A 41 11.02 9.91 -5.42
CA HIS A 41 11.97 8.92 -4.95
C HIS A 41 11.22 7.69 -4.46
N MET A 42 11.72 6.51 -4.83
CA MET A 42 11.21 5.22 -4.38
C MET A 42 12.12 4.67 -3.29
N ARG A 43 11.52 4.04 -2.26
CA ARG A 43 12.22 3.34 -1.20
C ARG A 43 11.48 2.06 -0.83
N HIS A 44 12.23 1.00 -0.52
CA HIS A 44 11.69 -0.16 0.17
C HIS A 44 11.45 0.22 1.63
N ILE A 45 10.32 -0.19 2.19
CA ILE A 45 9.99 0.02 3.59
C ILE A 45 9.56 -1.29 4.23
N ASN A 46 9.65 -1.38 5.55
CA ASN A 46 8.95 -2.43 6.26
C ASN A 46 7.45 -2.09 6.23
N THR A 47 6.62 -3.05 5.84
CA THR A 47 5.17 -2.86 5.76
C THR A 47 4.57 -2.38 7.09
N LEU A 48 5.11 -2.84 8.22
CA LEU A 48 4.64 -2.44 9.56
C LEU A 48 4.91 -0.96 9.87
N ASP A 49 5.86 -0.31 9.18
CA ASP A 49 6.13 1.12 9.35
C ASP A 49 4.93 1.99 8.94
N LEU A 50 4.00 1.44 8.14
CA LEU A 50 2.79 2.12 7.70
C LEU A 50 1.71 2.24 8.80
N LEU A 51 1.82 1.50 9.90
CA LEU A 51 0.95 1.64 11.06
C LEU A 51 1.30 2.89 11.91
N GLY A 52 2.49 3.44 11.70
CA GLY A 52 2.97 4.63 12.39
C GLY A 52 2.40 5.94 11.83
N PRO A 53 2.63 7.06 12.53
CA PRO A 53 2.23 8.37 12.03
C PRO A 53 3.02 8.73 10.76
N GLY A 54 2.39 9.51 9.87
CA GLY A 54 3.06 10.08 8.70
C GLY A 54 2.89 9.27 7.41
N LEU A 55 1.82 8.48 7.27
CA LEU A 55 1.43 7.88 5.99
C LEU A 55 1.27 8.94 4.90
N ASP A 56 0.69 10.09 5.24
CA ASP A 56 0.43 11.22 4.32
C ASP A 56 1.70 11.89 3.77
N ARG A 57 2.89 11.55 4.28
CA ARG A 57 4.17 12.04 3.72
C ARG A 57 4.54 11.34 2.40
N TYR A 58 3.93 10.18 2.13
CA TYR A 58 4.16 9.45 0.91
C TYR A 58 3.18 9.92 -0.16
N GLU A 59 3.72 10.17 -1.35
CA GLU A 59 2.93 10.44 -2.54
C GLU A 59 2.17 9.17 -2.97
N MET A 60 2.83 8.02 -2.85
CA MET A 60 2.25 6.71 -3.13
C MET A 60 2.85 5.64 -2.23
N VAL A 61 2.08 4.60 -1.94
CA VAL A 61 2.56 3.34 -1.37
C VAL A 61 2.11 2.21 -2.29
N LEU A 62 3.05 1.39 -2.73
CA LEU A 62 2.76 0.19 -3.53
C LEU A 62 3.07 -1.05 -2.70
N PHE A 63 2.07 -1.90 -2.57
CA PHE A 63 2.23 -3.28 -2.20
C PHE A 63 2.38 -4.10 -3.47
N ASP A 64 3.56 -4.69 -3.67
CA ASP A 64 3.83 -5.70 -4.69
C ASP A 64 3.83 -7.04 -3.96
N GLY A 65 2.64 -7.63 -3.84
CA GLY A 65 2.36 -8.72 -2.92
C GLY A 65 2.02 -10.02 -3.63
N GLY A 66 2.19 -11.11 -2.90
CA GLY A 66 1.85 -12.44 -3.36
C GLY A 66 2.07 -13.46 -2.26
N ASN A 67 1.96 -14.73 -2.59
CA ASN A 67 2.27 -15.81 -1.66
C ASN A 67 3.02 -16.95 -2.34
N SER A 68 3.50 -17.88 -1.52
CA SER A 68 4.19 -19.10 -1.99
C SER A 68 3.30 -20.06 -2.80
N HIS A 69 1.98 -19.83 -2.83
CA HIS A 69 1.01 -20.62 -3.58
C HIS A 69 0.79 -20.11 -5.01
N GLY A 70 1.40 -18.99 -5.38
CA GLY A 70 1.39 -18.43 -6.73
C GLY A 70 0.50 -17.21 -6.91
N ASP A 71 -0.20 -16.76 -5.86
CA ASP A 71 -1.00 -15.54 -5.93
C ASP A 71 -0.09 -14.33 -6.14
N ARG A 72 -0.54 -13.41 -7.00
CA ARG A 72 0.14 -12.17 -7.32
C ARG A 72 -0.84 -11.02 -7.40
N TRP A 73 -0.54 -9.96 -6.68
CA TRP A 73 -1.40 -8.79 -6.61
C TRP A 73 -0.59 -7.53 -6.39
N LYS A 74 -1.14 -6.41 -6.84
CA LYS A 74 -0.59 -5.08 -6.66
C LYS A 74 -1.65 -4.18 -6.09
N HIS A 75 -1.34 -3.48 -5.01
CA HIS A 75 -2.24 -2.49 -4.43
C HIS A 75 -1.49 -1.18 -4.26
N VAL A 76 -1.90 -0.15 -4.98
CA VAL A 76 -1.33 1.19 -4.86
C VAL A 76 -2.27 2.08 -4.05
N PHE A 77 -1.71 2.82 -3.11
CA PHE A 77 -2.40 3.79 -2.27
C PHE A 77 -1.84 5.18 -2.53
N PHE A 78 -2.72 6.17 -2.51
CA PHE A 78 -2.44 7.60 -2.61
C PHE A 78 -2.91 8.28 -1.30
N PRO A 79 -2.07 8.31 -0.24
CA PRO A 79 -2.48 8.69 1.10
C PRO A 79 -3.18 10.04 1.22
N ALA A 80 -2.60 11.10 0.63
CA ALA A 80 -3.14 12.44 0.73
C ALA A 80 -4.53 12.57 0.06
N GLN A 81 -4.81 11.76 -0.96
CA GLN A 81 -6.09 11.74 -1.67
C GLN A 81 -7.06 10.71 -1.10
N ARG A 82 -6.61 9.85 -0.17
CA ARG A 82 -7.34 8.68 0.34
C ARG A 82 -7.92 7.81 -0.77
N MET A 83 -7.14 7.61 -1.83
CA MET A 83 -7.50 6.75 -2.97
C MET A 83 -6.61 5.53 -3.01
N HIS A 84 -7.10 4.44 -3.60
CA HIS A 84 -6.32 3.24 -3.83
C HIS A 84 -6.81 2.49 -5.07
N TYR A 85 -5.93 1.66 -5.64
CA TYR A 85 -6.26 0.80 -6.79
C TYR A 85 -5.64 -0.56 -6.57
N PHE A 86 -6.45 -1.60 -6.74
CA PHE A 86 -6.07 -2.99 -6.62
C PHE A 86 -6.03 -3.65 -8.00
N VAL A 87 -5.01 -4.47 -8.22
CA VAL A 87 -4.82 -5.31 -9.40
C VAL A 87 -4.50 -6.71 -8.92
N TYR A 88 -5.27 -7.69 -9.37
CA TYR A 88 -5.00 -9.10 -9.17
C TYR A 88 -4.53 -9.71 -10.49
N GLU A 89 -3.48 -10.53 -10.46
CA GLU A 89 -2.98 -11.25 -11.63
C GLU A 89 -3.43 -12.71 -11.55
N ASP A 90 -4.47 -13.07 -12.33
CA ASP A 90 -4.79 -14.47 -12.60
C ASP A 90 -3.75 -15.02 -13.60
N LEU A 91 -3.03 -16.08 -13.21
CA LEU A 91 -2.10 -16.81 -14.08
C LEU A 91 -2.79 -17.95 -14.84
#